data_AF-A0A2N1RDU6-F1
#
_entry.id   AF-A0A2N1RDU6-F1
#
_cell.length_a   1.000
_cell.length_b   1.000
_cell.length_c   1.000
_cell.angle_alpha   90.00
_cell.angle_beta   90.00
_cell.angle_gamma   90.00
#
_symmetry.space_group_name_H-M   'P 1'
#
loop_
_entity.id
_entity.type
_entity.pdbx_description
1 polymer ?
#
loop_
_entity_poly.entity_id
_entity_poly.type
_entity_poly.pdbx_seq_one_letter_code
_entity_poly.pdbx_strand_id
1 'polypeptide(L)'
;GIEQLAGIVEEVTPTCLVVRGFDSELIKLVRQSVPGSVLPLVVIVDTFPPEAEMAAVGDIPHLLLCHGAVSGYPEFCERIREIGSNGEILSAHTGILVKRAQRYMETHAKGMVTRWKIAESVNTSEDYLTRIFKKELGMSPWEYLSRYRVELSVKLLQETDLPLSEIAMRCGFQDQAYYCRVFKKLKHATPGSLRLP
;
A
#
# COMPACT_ATOMS: atom_id res chain seq x y z
N GLY A 1 9.77 -7.24 -35.18
CA GLY A 1 8.31 -7.08 -34.93
C GLY A 1 7.94 -7.75 -33.62
N ILE A 2 6.70 -7.62 -33.13
CA ILE A 2 6.22 -8.27 -31.89
C ILE A 2 6.54 -9.78 -31.85
N GLU A 3 6.53 -10.46 -33.00
CA GLU A 3 6.88 -11.89 -33.12
C GLU A 3 8.33 -12.22 -32.74
N GLN A 4 9.29 -11.33 -33.00
CA GLN A 4 10.69 -11.52 -32.59
C GLN A 4 10.88 -11.30 -31.08
N LEU A 5 10.02 -10.50 -30.44
CA LEU A 5 10.01 -10.32 -28.99
C LEU A 5 9.36 -11.51 -28.29
N ALA A 6 8.34 -12.13 -28.88
CA ALA A 6 7.66 -13.29 -28.32
C ALA A 6 8.64 -14.45 -28.05
N GLY A 7 9.53 -14.76 -29.00
CA GLY A 7 10.54 -15.81 -28.81
C GLY A 7 11.57 -15.51 -27.71
N ILE A 8 11.87 -14.24 -27.43
CA ILE A 8 12.76 -13.84 -26.32
C ILE A 8 12.02 -13.94 -24.98
N VAL A 9 10.73 -13.63 -24.95
CA VAL A 9 9.90 -13.71 -23.73
C VAL A 9 9.68 -15.16 -23.30
N GLU A 10 9.70 -16.12 -24.23
CA GLU A 10 9.66 -17.56 -23.90
C GLU A 10 10.89 -18.03 -23.08
N GLU A 11 12.02 -17.32 -23.18
CA GLU A 11 13.25 -17.64 -22.44
C GLU A 11 13.31 -16.98 -21.05
N VAL A 12 12.37 -16.07 -20.73
CA VAL A 12 12.36 -15.30 -19.48
C VAL A 12 11.01 -15.43 -18.77
N THR A 13 10.96 -16.21 -17.69
CA THR A 13 9.81 -16.23 -16.78
C THR A 13 9.95 -15.16 -15.69
N PRO A 14 9.19 -14.05 -15.74
CA PRO A 14 9.17 -13.09 -14.65
C PRO A 14 8.61 -13.74 -13.39
N THR A 15 9.09 -13.31 -12.22
CA THR A 15 8.62 -13.81 -10.92
C THR A 15 7.71 -12.81 -10.20
N CYS A 16 7.63 -11.57 -10.68
CA CYS A 16 6.72 -10.53 -10.22
C CYS A 16 6.63 -9.43 -11.30
N LEU A 17 5.44 -8.87 -11.50
CA LEU A 17 5.22 -7.70 -12.36
C LEU A 17 4.83 -6.50 -11.49
N VAL A 18 5.52 -5.38 -11.66
CA VAL A 18 5.22 -4.13 -10.96
C VAL A 18 4.75 -3.08 -11.96
N VAL A 19 3.57 -2.52 -11.74
CA VAL A 19 2.97 -1.48 -12.60
C VAL A 19 2.61 -0.28 -11.75
N ARG A 20 2.70 0.93 -12.32
CA ARG A 20 2.25 2.16 -11.67
C ARG A 20 0.96 2.64 -12.32
N GLY A 21 0.01 3.06 -11.50
CA GLY A 21 -1.33 3.44 -11.93
C GLY A 21 -2.27 2.23 -11.97
N PHE A 22 -3.54 2.47 -11.69
CA PHE A 22 -4.58 1.45 -11.72
C PHE A 22 -5.50 1.68 -12.92
N ASP A 23 -5.59 0.67 -13.79
CA ASP A 23 -6.58 0.54 -14.85
C ASP A 23 -7.10 -0.89 -14.83
N SER A 24 -8.35 -1.06 -14.39
CA SER A 24 -8.91 -2.39 -14.18
C SER A 24 -9.03 -3.20 -15.46
N GLU A 25 -9.27 -2.57 -16.61
CA GLU A 25 -9.41 -3.25 -17.89
C GLU A 25 -8.05 -3.69 -18.42
N LEU A 26 -7.03 -2.83 -18.32
CA LEU A 26 -5.66 -3.20 -18.65
C LEU A 26 -5.16 -4.33 -17.74
N ILE A 27 -5.44 -4.29 -16.43
CA ILE A 27 -5.01 -5.34 -15.51
C ILE A 27 -5.69 -6.67 -15.82
N LYS A 28 -6.99 -6.67 -16.12
CA LYS A 28 -7.72 -7.87 -16.56
C LYS A 28 -7.11 -8.42 -17.85
N LEU A 29 -6.78 -7.56 -18.80
CA LEU A 29 -6.13 -7.96 -20.05
C LEU A 29 -4.76 -8.60 -19.81
N VAL A 30 -3.95 -8.04 -18.90
CA VAL A 30 -2.66 -8.62 -18.49
C VAL A 30 -2.86 -10.01 -17.86
N ARG A 31 -3.90 -10.19 -17.05
CA ARG A 31 -4.23 -11.49 -16.45
C ARG A 31 -4.75 -12.52 -17.46
N GLN A 32 -5.56 -12.09 -18.43
CA GLN A 32 -6.06 -12.97 -19.50
C GLN A 32 -4.95 -13.38 -20.47
N SER A 33 -3.96 -12.52 -20.67
CA SER A 33 -2.79 -12.85 -21.50
C SER A 33 -1.91 -13.94 -20.88
N VAL A 34 -2.05 -14.22 -19.58
CA VAL A 34 -1.36 -15.32 -18.90
C VAL A 34 -2.37 -16.14 -18.06
N PRO A 35 -3.26 -16.93 -18.72
CA PRO A 35 -4.28 -17.72 -18.02
C PRO A 35 -3.66 -18.68 -17.00
N GLY A 36 -4.20 -18.74 -15.78
CA GLY A 36 -3.68 -19.59 -14.71
C GLY A 36 -2.38 -19.08 -14.05
N SER A 37 -1.95 -17.86 -14.39
CA SER A 37 -0.73 -17.28 -13.84
C SER A 37 -0.84 -17.03 -12.33
N VAL A 38 0.12 -17.60 -11.61
CA VAL A 38 0.42 -17.27 -10.21
C VAL A 38 1.31 -16.04 -10.07
N LEU A 39 1.63 -15.36 -11.19
CA LEU A 39 2.53 -14.21 -11.19
C LEU A 39 1.97 -13.11 -10.30
N PRO A 40 2.67 -12.73 -9.22
CA PRO A 40 2.29 -11.57 -8.42
C PRO A 40 2.24 -10.33 -9.30
N LEU A 41 1.13 -9.59 -9.25
CA LEU A 41 1.00 -8.30 -9.90
C LEU A 41 0.90 -7.24 -8.81
N VAL A 42 1.95 -6.44 -8.67
CA VAL A 42 1.99 -5.33 -7.73
C VAL A 42 1.62 -4.06 -8.47
N VAL A 43 0.53 -3.41 -8.05
CA VAL A 43 0.11 -2.13 -8.62
C VAL A 43 0.33 -1.04 -7.58
N ILE A 44 1.15 -0.07 -7.96
CA ILE A 44 1.43 1.12 -7.16
C ILE A 44 0.43 2.20 -7.53
N VAL A 45 -0.34 2.66 -6.54
CA VAL A 45 -1.41 3.64 -6.73
C VAL A 45 -1.13 4.92 -5.94
N ASP A 46 -1.51 6.06 -6.49
CA ASP A 46 -1.51 7.34 -5.76
C ASP A 46 -2.86 7.64 -5.09
N THR A 47 -3.88 6.84 -5.41
CA THR A 47 -5.21 6.83 -4.77
C THR A 47 -5.80 5.44 -4.94
N PHE A 48 -6.41 4.85 -3.91
CA PHE A 48 -7.04 3.53 -4.06
C PHE A 48 -8.31 3.61 -4.92
N PRO A 49 -8.64 2.52 -5.65
CA PRO A 49 -9.90 2.44 -6.40
C PRO A 49 -11.11 2.78 -5.52
N PRO A 50 -12.14 3.45 -6.07
CA PRO A 50 -13.37 3.73 -5.34
C PRO A 50 -14.09 2.44 -4.96
N GLU A 51 -15.00 2.49 -3.97
CA GLU A 51 -15.68 1.28 -3.46
C GLU A 51 -16.40 0.50 -4.57
N ALA A 52 -16.97 1.22 -5.54
CA ALA A 52 -17.66 0.63 -6.70
C ALA A 52 -16.76 -0.28 -7.56
N GLU A 53 -15.45 -0.04 -7.57
CA GLU A 53 -14.47 -0.83 -8.33
C GLU A 53 -13.83 -1.95 -7.50
N MET A 54 -14.00 -1.95 -6.17
CA MET A 54 -13.36 -2.92 -5.29
C MET A 54 -13.82 -4.36 -5.55
N ALA A 55 -15.04 -4.56 -6.07
CA ALA A 55 -15.50 -5.87 -6.51
C ALA A 55 -14.60 -6.42 -7.64
N ALA A 56 -14.37 -5.62 -8.69
CA ALA A 56 -13.51 -6.01 -9.81
C ALA A 56 -12.05 -6.21 -9.36
N VAL A 57 -11.56 -5.41 -8.41
CA VAL A 57 -10.25 -5.61 -7.78
C VAL A 57 -10.16 -6.97 -7.09
N GLY A 58 -11.25 -7.39 -6.43
CA GLY A 58 -11.35 -8.66 -5.71
C GLY A 58 -11.33 -9.89 -6.63
N ASP A 59 -11.72 -9.74 -7.90
CA ASP A 59 -11.73 -10.83 -8.88
C ASP A 59 -10.36 -11.09 -9.52
N ILE A 60 -9.40 -10.18 -9.32
CA ILE A 60 -8.07 -10.27 -9.93
C ILE A 60 -7.15 -11.12 -9.03
N PRO A 61 -6.76 -12.34 -9.45
CA PRO A 61 -5.92 -13.22 -8.64
C PRO A 61 -4.52 -12.61 -8.46
N HIS A 62 -3.91 -12.86 -7.31
CA HIS A 62 -2.53 -12.45 -6.98
C HIS A 62 -2.21 -10.96 -7.23
N LEU A 63 -3.24 -10.10 -7.20
CA LEU A 63 -3.07 -8.66 -7.27
C LEU A 63 -2.73 -8.13 -5.88
N LEU A 64 -1.66 -7.34 -5.78
CA LEU A 64 -1.32 -6.56 -4.61
C LEU A 64 -1.48 -5.08 -4.97
N LEU A 65 -2.11 -4.32 -4.08
CA LEU A 65 -2.17 -2.86 -4.19
C LEU A 65 -1.31 -2.25 -3.09
N CYS A 66 -0.50 -1.25 -3.43
CA CYS A 66 0.23 -0.48 -2.45
C CYS A 66 0.23 1.00 -2.83
N HIS A 67 0.00 1.86 -1.84
CA HIS A 67 0.05 3.30 -2.08
C HIS A 67 1.51 3.72 -2.36
N GLY A 68 1.74 4.58 -3.35
CA GLY A 68 3.08 5.03 -3.73
C GLY A 68 3.88 5.67 -2.59
N ALA A 69 3.18 6.36 -1.68
CA ALA A 69 3.77 6.86 -0.43
C ALA A 69 4.38 5.75 0.46
N VAL A 70 3.82 4.54 0.48
CA VAL A 70 4.26 3.45 1.37
C VAL A 70 5.12 2.42 0.63
N SER A 71 5.06 2.35 -0.70
CA SER A 71 5.71 1.30 -1.49
C SER A 71 7.24 1.32 -1.42
N GLY A 72 7.86 2.43 -1.02
CA GLY A 72 9.31 2.53 -0.85
C GLY A 72 9.84 2.04 0.49
N TYR A 73 8.97 1.66 1.44
CA TYR A 73 9.42 1.23 2.76
C TYR A 73 10.01 -0.20 2.73
N PRO A 74 11.10 -0.45 3.50
CA PRO A 74 11.79 -1.74 3.47
C PRO A 74 10.89 -2.94 3.73
N GLU A 75 9.93 -2.84 4.64
CA GLU A 75 9.06 -3.97 4.98
C GLU A 75 8.20 -4.43 3.80
N PHE A 76 7.73 -3.49 2.98
CA PHE A 76 7.00 -3.84 1.76
C PHE A 76 7.94 -4.40 0.69
N CYS A 77 9.12 -3.80 0.51
CA CYS A 77 10.13 -4.30 -0.44
C CYS A 77 10.58 -5.73 -0.11
N GLU A 78 10.86 -6.03 1.15
CA GLU A 78 11.18 -7.39 1.62
C GLU A 78 10.02 -8.33 1.34
N ARG A 79 8.78 -7.89 1.60
CA ARG A 79 7.60 -8.71 1.33
C ARG A 79 7.44 -9.06 -0.15
N ILE A 80 7.66 -8.09 -1.05
CA ILE A 80 7.60 -8.35 -2.49
C ILE A 80 8.72 -9.30 -2.92
N ARG A 81 9.92 -9.19 -2.32
CA ARG A 81 11.04 -10.11 -2.58
C ARG A 81 10.70 -11.55 -2.15
N GLU A 82 10.13 -11.71 -0.97
CA GLU A 82 9.64 -13.01 -0.48
C GLU A 82 8.62 -13.62 -1.45
N ILE A 83 7.61 -12.85 -1.85
CA ILE A 83 6.57 -13.28 -2.79
C ILE A 83 7.18 -13.71 -4.14
N GLY A 84 8.09 -12.90 -4.70
CA GLY A 84 8.79 -13.22 -5.94
C GLY A 84 9.74 -14.43 -5.85
N SER A 85 10.02 -14.90 -4.64
CA SER A 85 10.86 -16.07 -4.37
C SER A 85 10.01 -17.30 -3.98
N ASN A 86 8.80 -17.42 -4.53
CA ASN A 86 7.77 -18.43 -4.21
C ASN A 86 7.15 -18.31 -2.81
N GLY A 87 7.18 -17.12 -2.23
CA GLY A 87 6.47 -16.83 -0.98
C GLY A 87 4.96 -16.92 -1.15
N GLU A 88 4.27 -17.28 -0.07
CA GLU A 88 2.82 -17.44 -0.09
C GLU A 88 2.11 -16.12 -0.39
N ILE A 89 1.10 -16.12 -1.28
CA ILE A 89 0.26 -14.96 -1.60
C ILE A 89 -1.14 -15.23 -1.07
N LEU A 90 -1.83 -14.20 -0.58
CA LEU A 90 -3.23 -14.36 -0.20
C LEU A 90 -4.11 -14.71 -1.41
N SER A 91 -5.16 -15.47 -1.15
CA SER A 91 -6.24 -15.64 -2.13
C SER A 91 -6.90 -14.29 -2.41
N ALA A 92 -7.46 -14.14 -3.61
CA ALA A 92 -8.25 -12.98 -4.02
C ALA A 92 -9.28 -12.55 -2.94
N HIS A 93 -10.04 -13.52 -2.42
CA HIS A 93 -11.05 -13.32 -1.38
C HIS A 93 -10.48 -12.80 -0.05
N THR A 94 -9.25 -13.17 0.32
CA THR A 94 -8.63 -12.66 1.56
C THR A 94 -7.92 -11.33 1.31
N GLY A 95 -7.21 -11.21 0.19
CA GLY A 95 -6.46 -10.01 -0.18
C GLY A 95 -7.36 -8.79 -0.39
N ILE A 96 -8.61 -8.97 -0.83
CA ILE A 96 -9.55 -7.84 -0.96
C ILE A 96 -9.86 -7.17 0.38
N LEU A 97 -9.82 -7.90 1.50
CA LEU A 97 -9.99 -7.32 2.83
C LEU A 97 -8.84 -6.37 3.17
N VAL A 98 -7.61 -6.72 2.81
CA VAL A 98 -6.44 -5.84 2.98
C VAL A 98 -6.57 -4.59 2.13
N LYS A 99 -6.95 -4.72 0.86
CA LYS A 99 -7.10 -3.59 -0.07
C LYS A 99 -8.21 -2.64 0.37
N ARG A 100 -9.35 -3.15 0.87
CA ARG A 100 -10.41 -2.34 1.48
C ARG A 100 -9.94 -1.64 2.75
N ALA A 101 -9.18 -2.32 3.62
CA ALA A 101 -8.62 -1.69 4.81
C ALA A 101 -7.62 -0.58 4.44
N GLN A 102 -6.79 -0.75 3.40
CA GLN A 102 -5.92 0.31 2.89
C GLN A 102 -6.72 1.52 2.39
N ARG A 103 -7.78 1.29 1.62
CA ARG A 103 -8.70 2.33 1.15
C ARG A 103 -9.39 3.07 2.31
N TYR A 104 -9.87 2.34 3.32
CA TYR A 104 -10.44 2.93 4.52
C TYR A 104 -9.41 3.82 5.23
N MET A 105 -8.18 3.35 5.37
CA MET A 105 -7.09 4.12 5.99
C MET A 105 -6.71 5.37 5.19
N GLU A 106 -6.65 5.30 3.86
CA GLU A 106 -6.41 6.47 3.00
C GLU A 106 -7.50 7.54 3.20
N THR A 107 -8.76 7.13 3.10
CA THR A 107 -9.92 8.04 3.21
C THR A 107 -10.07 8.67 4.60
N HIS A 108 -9.63 7.99 5.65
CA HIS A 108 -9.78 8.45 7.04
C HIS A 108 -8.45 8.88 7.68
N ALA A 109 -7.35 8.95 6.92
CA ALA A 109 -6.01 9.16 7.46
C ALA A 109 -5.89 10.43 8.33
N LYS A 110 -6.60 11.50 7.96
CA LYS A 110 -6.57 12.80 8.64
C LYS A 110 -7.40 12.84 9.93
N GLY A 111 -8.25 11.83 10.16
CA GLY A 111 -9.16 11.77 11.30
C GLY A 111 -8.68 10.87 12.44
N MET A 112 -9.54 10.69 13.44
CA MET A 112 -9.30 9.73 14.54
C MET A 112 -9.62 8.30 14.07
N VAL A 113 -8.57 7.48 13.95
CA VAL A 113 -8.66 6.08 13.54
C VAL A 113 -8.12 5.20 14.67
N THR A 114 -8.86 4.15 15.01
CA THR A 114 -8.44 3.10 15.95
C THR A 114 -8.25 1.78 15.20
N ARG A 115 -7.51 0.84 15.79
CA ARG A 115 -7.31 -0.50 15.21
C ARG A 115 -8.64 -1.23 15.00
N TRP A 116 -9.52 -1.17 16.01
CA TRP A 116 -10.88 -1.67 15.95
C TRP A 116 -11.65 -1.15 14.74
N LYS A 117 -11.66 0.17 14.49
CA LYS A 117 -12.37 0.76 13.34
C LYS A 117 -11.84 0.27 11.99
N ILE A 118 -10.54 0.04 11.86
CA ILE A 118 -9.97 -0.50 10.61
C ILE A 118 -10.46 -1.94 10.40
N ALA A 119 -10.44 -2.77 11.44
CA ALA A 119 -10.91 -4.14 11.36
C ALA A 119 -12.42 -4.25 11.11
N GLU A 120 -13.21 -3.40 11.77
CA GLU A 120 -14.65 -3.26 11.59
C GLU A 120 -15.01 -2.85 10.16
N SER A 121 -14.25 -1.93 9.56
CA SER A 121 -14.50 -1.46 8.18
C SER A 121 -14.49 -2.58 7.12
N VAL A 122 -13.90 -3.74 7.46
CA VAL A 122 -13.85 -4.92 6.60
C VAL A 122 -14.45 -6.17 7.25
N ASN A 123 -15.24 -5.98 8.32
CA ASN A 123 -15.95 -7.05 9.05
C ASN A 123 -15.03 -8.17 9.57
N THR A 124 -13.89 -7.81 10.17
CA THR A 124 -12.93 -8.77 10.72
C THR A 124 -12.52 -8.41 12.15
N SER A 125 -11.87 -9.35 12.86
CA SER A 125 -11.19 -9.02 14.12
C SER A 125 -9.85 -8.33 13.88
N GLU A 126 -9.38 -7.55 14.87
CA GLU A 126 -8.08 -6.86 14.80
C GLU A 126 -6.92 -7.84 14.58
N ASP A 127 -6.95 -8.99 15.25
CA ASP A 127 -5.92 -10.02 15.15
C ASP A 127 -5.90 -10.67 13.76
N TYR A 128 -7.09 -11.00 13.24
CA TYR A 128 -7.20 -11.58 11.91
C TYR A 128 -6.72 -10.58 10.85
N LEU A 129 -7.19 -9.33 10.91
CA LEU A 129 -6.75 -8.28 10.00
C LEU A 129 -5.24 -8.09 10.09
N THR A 130 -4.68 -7.99 11.29
CA THR A 130 -3.22 -7.82 11.47
C THR A 130 -2.43 -8.95 10.81
N ARG A 131 -2.89 -10.19 10.95
CA ARG A 131 -2.24 -11.36 10.34
C ARG A 131 -2.27 -11.30 8.82
N ILE A 132 -3.45 -11.07 8.20
CA ILE A 132 -3.56 -11.04 6.74
C ILE A 132 -2.87 -9.79 6.15
N PHE A 133 -2.91 -8.66 6.84
CA PHE A 133 -2.25 -7.43 6.39
C PHE A 133 -0.73 -7.58 6.37
N LYS A 134 -0.14 -8.20 7.40
CA LYS A 134 1.29 -8.56 7.41
C LYS A 134 1.65 -9.53 6.29
N LYS A 135 0.78 -10.50 6.03
CA LYS A 135 0.99 -11.48 4.96
C LYS A 135 0.87 -10.88 3.56
N GLU A 136 0.07 -9.85 3.37
CA GLU A 136 -0.03 -9.15 2.08
C GLU A 136 1.11 -8.11 1.92
N LEU A 137 1.40 -7.33 2.97
CA LEU A 137 2.18 -6.09 2.85
C LEU A 137 3.46 -6.04 3.70
N GLY A 138 3.75 -7.07 4.48
CA GLY A 138 4.94 -7.15 5.34
C GLY A 138 4.85 -6.35 6.65
N MET A 139 3.74 -5.67 6.91
CA MET A 139 3.55 -4.78 8.07
C MET A 139 2.14 -4.86 8.64
N SER A 140 1.93 -4.40 9.88
CA SER A 140 0.58 -4.30 10.46
C SER A 140 -0.22 -3.12 9.90
N PRO A 141 -1.56 -3.10 10.04
CA PRO A 141 -2.39 -1.96 9.60
C PRO A 141 -1.96 -0.64 10.25
N TRP A 142 -1.63 -0.66 11.55
CA TRP A 142 -1.21 0.55 12.27
C TRP A 142 0.14 1.09 11.80
N GLU A 143 1.07 0.19 11.50
CA GLU A 143 2.37 0.49 10.91
C GLU A 143 2.22 1.12 9.52
N TYR A 144 1.32 0.57 8.70
CA TYR A 144 1.00 1.12 7.38
C TYR A 144 0.40 2.53 7.49
N LEU A 145 -0.62 2.72 8.34
CA LEU A 145 -1.24 4.03 8.56
C LEU A 145 -0.24 5.07 9.06
N SER A 146 0.64 4.68 9.99
CA SER A 146 1.66 5.58 10.53
C SER A 146 2.63 6.07 9.45
N ARG A 147 3.08 5.16 8.55
CA ARG A 147 3.90 5.50 7.39
C ARG A 147 3.17 6.45 6.46
N TYR A 148 1.94 6.08 6.08
CA TYR A 148 1.11 6.91 5.21
C TYR A 148 0.93 8.33 5.75
N ARG A 149 0.63 8.48 7.05
CA ARG A 149 0.48 9.79 7.71
C ARG A 149 1.77 10.60 7.75
N VAL A 150 2.92 9.95 7.96
CA VAL A 150 4.22 10.61 7.88
C VAL A 150 4.49 11.11 6.46
N GLU A 151 4.14 10.36 5.43
CA GLU A 151 4.33 10.81 4.05
C GLU A 151 3.40 11.97 3.69
N LEU A 152 2.16 11.99 4.21
CA LEU A 152 1.31 13.16 4.13
C LEU A 152 1.94 14.38 4.80
N SER A 153 2.62 14.18 5.93
CA SER A 153 3.24 15.28 6.67
C SER A 153 4.49 15.82 5.95
N VAL A 154 5.24 14.98 5.24
CA VAL A 154 6.36 15.42 4.39
C VAL A 154 5.89 16.43 3.35
N LYS A 155 4.77 16.18 2.68
CA LYS A 155 4.21 17.14 1.70
C LYS A 155 3.89 18.49 2.36
N LEU A 156 3.21 18.47 3.51
CA LEU A 156 2.90 19.69 4.25
C LEU A 156 4.15 20.45 4.73
N LEU A 157 5.22 19.74 5.12
CA LEU A 157 6.48 20.35 5.52
C LEU A 157 7.22 21.02 4.36
N GLN A 158 7.03 20.53 3.13
CA GLN A 158 7.66 21.06 1.92
C GLN A 158 6.85 22.20 1.29
N GLU A 159 5.53 22.18 1.49
CA GLU A 159 4.60 23.11 0.83
C GLU A 159 4.13 24.26 1.76
N THR A 160 4.40 24.19 3.07
CA THR A 160 3.85 25.14 4.04
C THR A 160 4.79 25.41 5.22
N ASP A 161 4.59 26.56 5.88
CA ASP A 161 5.28 26.94 7.12
C ASP A 161 4.51 26.60 8.41
N LEU A 162 3.42 25.84 8.30
CA LEU A 162 2.51 25.53 9.41
C LEU A 162 3.27 24.97 10.62
N PRO A 163 2.92 25.33 11.87
CA PRO A 163 3.54 24.75 13.07
C PRO A 163 3.50 23.22 13.06
N LEU A 164 4.50 22.56 13.66
CA LEU A 164 4.56 21.09 13.69
C LEU A 164 3.35 20.45 14.37
N SER A 165 2.75 21.13 15.36
CA SER A 165 1.49 20.73 16.00
C SER A 165 0.33 20.69 15.00
N GLU A 166 0.20 21.71 14.16
CA GLU A 166 -0.84 21.82 13.13
C GLU A 166 -0.64 20.75 12.04
N ILE A 167 0.60 20.53 11.59
CA ILE A 167 0.92 19.46 10.64
C ILE A 167 0.56 18.10 11.22
N ALA A 168 0.94 17.83 12.47
CA ALA A 168 0.61 16.58 13.16
C ALA A 168 -0.91 16.34 13.15
N MET A 169 -1.69 17.34 13.56
CA MET A 169 -3.15 17.28 13.60
C MET A 169 -3.76 17.04 12.20
N ARG A 170 -3.31 17.76 11.17
CA ARG A 170 -3.80 17.60 9.78
C ARG A 170 -3.49 16.23 9.19
N CYS A 171 -2.44 15.58 9.67
CA CYS A 171 -2.07 14.22 9.29
C CYS A 171 -2.70 13.15 10.20
N GLY A 172 -3.59 13.53 11.13
CA GLY A 172 -4.30 12.60 12.01
C GLY A 172 -3.51 12.11 13.23
N PHE A 173 -2.35 12.73 13.54
CA PHE A 173 -1.67 12.53 14.82
C PHE A 173 -2.32 13.41 15.90
N GLN A 174 -2.59 12.80 17.06
CA GLN A 174 -3.23 13.50 18.19
C GLN A 174 -2.23 14.29 19.05
N ASP A 175 -0.94 13.98 18.93
CA ASP A 175 0.11 14.56 19.76
C ASP A 175 1.36 14.84 18.92
N GLN A 176 1.88 16.07 19.03
CA GLN A 176 3.08 16.50 18.32
C GLN A 176 4.31 15.69 18.75
N ALA A 177 4.44 15.37 20.04
CA ALA A 177 5.62 14.64 20.52
C ALA A 177 5.66 13.20 19.97
N TYR A 178 4.52 12.52 19.94
CA TYR A 178 4.34 11.23 19.29
C TYR A 178 4.61 11.31 17.79
N TYR A 179 4.04 12.30 17.10
CA TYR A 179 4.32 12.56 15.69
C TYR A 179 5.83 12.69 15.42
N CYS A 180 6.53 13.57 16.15
CA CYS A 180 7.96 13.77 15.99
C CYS A 180 8.77 12.49 16.24
N ARG A 181 8.39 11.67 17.23
CA ARG A 181 9.04 10.37 17.49
C ARG A 181 8.84 9.40 16.33
N VAL A 182 7.61 9.26 15.84
CA VAL A 182 7.29 8.37 14.71
C VAL A 182 7.98 8.85 13.44
N PHE A 183 7.92 10.15 13.14
CA PHE A 183 8.58 10.75 12.00
C PHE A 183 10.09 10.49 12.04
N LYS A 184 10.76 10.79 13.17
CA LYS A 184 12.20 10.55 13.32
C LYS A 184 12.57 9.08 13.14
N LYS A 185 11.75 8.17 13.66
CA LYS A 185 11.94 6.72 13.47
C LYS A 185 11.87 6.32 12.00
N LEU A 186 10.92 6.86 11.25
CA LEU A 186 10.64 6.45 9.86
C LEU A 186 11.50 7.19 8.81
N LYS A 187 11.87 8.44 9.08
CA LYS A 187 12.60 9.31 8.14
C LYS A 187 14.07 9.49 8.52
N HIS A 188 14.49 8.99 9.68
CA HIS A 188 15.84 9.17 10.21
C HIS A 188 16.28 10.64 10.34
N ALA A 189 15.31 11.57 10.36
CA ALA A 189 15.50 13.01 10.38
C ALA A 189 14.36 13.66 11.20
N THR A 190 14.51 14.91 11.63
CA THR A 190 13.42 15.60 12.35
C THR A 190 12.45 16.22 11.34
N PRO A 191 11.16 16.41 11.69
CA PRO A 191 10.23 17.12 10.82
C PRO A 191 10.74 18.50 10.37
N GLY A 192 11.34 19.25 11.29
CA GLY A 192 11.85 20.60 11.01
C GLY A 192 13.00 20.62 10.02
N SER A 193 13.84 19.58 9.96
CA SER A 193 14.97 19.54 9.04
C SER A 193 14.59 19.28 7.58
N LEU A 194 13.33 18.92 7.30
CA LEU A 194 12.83 18.74 5.92
C LEU A 194 12.15 19.98 5.35
N ARG A 195 12.00 21.05 6.15
CA ARG A 195 11.52 22.33 5.60
C ARG A 195 12.57 22.86 4.64
N LEU A 196 12.12 23.28 3.46
CA LEU A 196 12.98 24.05 2.57
C LEU A 196 13.21 25.44 3.19
N PRO A 197 14.42 25.99 3.08
CA PRO A 197 14.74 27.33 3.57
C PRO A 197 13.99 28.43 2.83
#